data_AF-A0A9E0UT58-F1
#
_entry.id   AF-A0A9E0UT58-F1
#
_cell.length_a   1.000
_cell.length_b   1.000
_cell.length_c   1.000
_cell.angle_alpha   90.00
_cell.angle_beta   90.00
_cell.angle_gamma   90.00
#
_symmetry.space_group_name_H-M   'P 1'
#
loop_
_entity.id
_entity.type
_entity.pdbx_description
1 polymer ?
#
loop_
_entity_poly.entity_id
_entity_poly.type
_entity_poly.pdbx_seq_one_letter_code
_entity_poly.pdbx_strand_id
1 'polypeptide(L)'
;MSEEILEQTHRAAKTRKEVDSVTVRFAGDSGDGMQITGSQFTDTTAIFGNDLGTLPDFPAEIRAPIGTTYGVSGFQLQFSNKDIFTPGDEADVLIAMNPAALKVNLKDLKKGGMIIVNLDSFEKKNLDLAGYASNPLEDDSLDGYYVYKVNITKSTLEILKDLPLGTKTANKCKNFYALGLMYWLYDRPMDITLKWIKEKFAKSPDLVEANTRALNAGYNFGETAEMFGERYVVKPAHHFTQGLYRNIMGNEALSMGLICASHNTGLKLFLGSYPITPASDILHNLAKHKKYGIITFQAEDEIAAITSAIGASFAGSIGVTTTSGPGMALKTEAMGLAVMTELPLVIIDIQRGGPSTGLPTKTEQADLLQAVYGRNGECPIPVIAACTPADCFDIAYEAVRLAIKFMTPIIVLSDGYLANGSEPWLIKKYEDLKNIDVKFTTDPEGFAPYSRDENLARPWVKPGTPGLEHRIGGLEKQNITGNVNYEPENHELMVKLRAQKVKNIENDIPLLEVEGEKSGKLLVLGWGSTYGSITAAIENQKAKGNNVSHAHLRYLNPMPKNTEEVLKSFDKVLIPEMNLGQLSKIIRSEFLIDAIGLNKVKGSPFKAKEIEAKIEEILKD
;
A
#
# COMPACT_ATOMS: atom_id res chain seq x y z
N MET A 1 51.98 27.48 -31.15
CA MET A 1 50.78 26.69 -31.51
C MET A 1 50.49 25.82 -30.31
N SER A 2 49.96 26.48 -29.29
CA SER A 2 49.80 26.03 -27.92
C SER A 2 48.55 25.15 -27.79
N GLU A 3 48.55 24.35 -26.73
CA GLU A 3 47.45 23.54 -26.19
C GLU A 3 46.12 24.30 -25.99
N GLU A 4 46.07 25.61 -26.23
CA GLU A 4 44.88 26.48 -26.15
C GLU A 4 43.79 26.20 -27.19
N ILE A 5 44.04 25.39 -28.22
CA ILE A 5 43.00 25.05 -29.22
C ILE A 5 42.26 23.74 -28.86
N LEU A 6 42.80 22.90 -27.97
CA LEU A 6 42.08 21.71 -27.48
C LEU A 6 41.14 21.99 -26.31
N GLU A 7 41.13 23.21 -25.77
CA GLU A 7 40.25 23.62 -24.67
C GLU A 7 38.95 24.31 -25.14
N GLN A 8 38.76 24.50 -26.45
CA GLN A 8 37.59 25.20 -27.04
C GLN A 8 36.47 24.30 -27.59
N THR A 9 36.41 23.03 -27.19
CA THR A 9 35.26 22.14 -27.49
C THR A 9 34.63 21.49 -26.26
N HIS A 10 34.78 22.09 -25.08
CA HIS A 10 33.82 21.86 -24.00
C HIS A 10 32.49 22.56 -24.37
N ARG A 11 31.56 21.82 -24.97
CA ARG A 11 30.12 22.13 -24.84
C ARG A 11 29.88 22.44 -23.37
N ALA A 12 29.41 23.64 -23.05
CA ALA A 12 29.16 24.08 -21.68
C ALA A 12 28.38 22.99 -20.94
N ALA A 13 29.06 22.26 -20.05
CA ALA A 13 28.42 21.20 -19.29
C ALA A 13 27.36 21.85 -18.42
N LYS A 14 26.09 21.47 -18.62
CA LYS A 14 24.98 22.00 -17.83
C LYS A 14 25.26 21.82 -16.34
N THR A 15 24.99 22.86 -15.57
CA THR A 15 25.30 22.91 -14.14
C THR A 15 24.55 21.81 -13.39
N ARG A 16 25.26 21.08 -12.52
CA ARG A 16 24.64 20.06 -11.65
C ARG A 16 24.31 20.70 -10.30
N LYS A 17 23.06 20.56 -9.88
CA LYS A 17 22.55 21.05 -8.61
C LYS A 17 22.20 19.87 -7.71
N GLU A 18 22.83 19.80 -6.55
CA GLU A 18 22.48 18.80 -5.55
C GLU A 18 21.23 19.21 -4.78
N VAL A 19 20.32 18.26 -4.58
CA VAL A 19 19.09 18.45 -3.79
C VAL A 19 18.87 17.22 -2.91
N ASP A 20 18.33 17.43 -1.71
CA ASP A 20 18.13 16.35 -0.74
C ASP A 20 16.96 15.42 -1.13
N SER A 21 15.86 15.99 -1.61
CA SER A 21 14.67 15.25 -1.99
C SER A 21 13.97 15.92 -3.17
N VAL A 22 13.26 15.11 -3.95
CA VAL A 22 12.50 15.53 -5.12
C VAL A 22 11.21 14.70 -5.20
N THR A 23 10.10 15.36 -5.49
CA THR A 23 8.84 14.71 -5.88
C THR A 23 8.54 14.92 -7.36
N VAL A 24 8.42 13.82 -8.11
CA VAL A 24 8.10 13.79 -9.54
C VAL A 24 6.70 13.21 -9.74
N ARG A 25 5.89 13.85 -10.60
CA ARG A 25 4.59 13.32 -11.02
C ARG A 25 4.52 13.17 -12.54
N PHE A 26 4.31 11.94 -12.99
CA PHE A 26 3.96 11.63 -14.38
C PHE A 26 2.45 11.60 -14.53
N ALA A 27 1.90 12.33 -15.50
CA ALA A 27 0.46 12.41 -15.72
C ALA A 27 0.09 12.38 -17.21
N GLY A 28 -0.92 11.58 -17.54
CA GLY A 28 -1.40 11.38 -18.91
C GLY A 28 -2.73 10.65 -18.94
N ASP A 29 -3.17 10.20 -20.11
CA ASP A 29 -4.38 9.40 -20.21
C ASP A 29 -4.14 7.95 -19.73
N SER A 30 -5.20 7.30 -19.26
CA SER A 30 -5.20 5.85 -19.07
C SER A 30 -4.78 5.15 -20.37
N GLY A 31 -3.74 4.33 -20.30
CA GLY A 31 -3.14 3.67 -21.46
C GLY A 31 -1.93 4.37 -22.08
N ASP A 32 -1.59 5.60 -21.65
CA ASP A 32 -0.33 6.27 -22.04
C ASP A 32 0.90 5.70 -21.32
N GLY A 33 0.74 4.72 -20.44
CA GLY A 33 1.86 4.03 -19.79
C GLY A 33 2.50 4.80 -18.64
N MET A 34 1.81 5.75 -18.02
CA MET A 34 2.32 6.53 -16.87
C MET A 34 2.73 5.64 -15.69
N GLN A 35 1.97 4.56 -15.44
CA GLN A 35 2.30 3.56 -14.42
C GLN A 35 3.64 2.86 -14.73
N ILE A 36 3.85 2.46 -15.98
CA ILE A 36 5.11 1.81 -16.41
C ILE A 36 6.27 2.79 -16.27
N THR A 37 6.09 4.04 -16.73
CA THR A 37 7.10 5.09 -16.62
C THR A 37 7.48 5.34 -15.16
N GLY A 38 6.48 5.48 -14.28
CA GLY A 38 6.68 5.66 -12.86
C GLY A 38 7.37 4.48 -12.18
N SER A 39 6.92 3.25 -12.44
CA SER A 39 7.55 2.04 -11.89
C SER A 39 9.01 1.88 -12.33
N GLN A 40 9.32 2.12 -13.61
CA GLN A 40 10.70 2.05 -14.10
C GLN A 40 11.60 3.12 -13.46
N PHE A 41 11.08 4.33 -13.28
CA PHE A 41 11.82 5.37 -12.58
C PHE A 41 12.05 5.01 -11.10
N THR A 42 11.05 4.39 -10.47
CA THR A 42 11.12 3.88 -9.08
C THR A 42 12.21 2.82 -8.95
N ASP A 43 12.18 1.78 -9.79
CA ASP A 43 13.15 0.68 -9.75
C ASP A 43 14.59 1.18 -9.98
N THR A 44 14.77 2.10 -10.92
CA THR A 44 16.07 2.72 -11.21
C THR A 44 16.57 3.55 -10.04
N THR A 45 15.69 4.29 -9.39
CA THR A 45 16.01 5.13 -8.23
C THR A 45 16.33 4.29 -6.98
N ALA A 46 15.61 3.18 -6.77
CA ALA A 46 15.93 2.22 -5.72
C ALA A 46 17.33 1.61 -5.90
N ILE A 47 17.67 1.19 -7.13
CA ILE A 47 18.99 0.60 -7.42
C ILE A 47 20.12 1.64 -7.28
N PHE A 48 19.84 2.92 -7.59
CA PHE A 48 20.79 4.01 -7.34
C PHE A 48 21.07 4.20 -5.83
N GLY A 49 20.24 3.63 -4.95
CA GLY A 49 20.40 3.67 -3.50
C GLY A 49 19.69 4.84 -2.85
N ASN A 50 18.62 5.35 -3.46
CA ASN A 50 17.76 6.35 -2.81
C ASN A 50 16.65 5.69 -2.01
N ASP A 51 16.24 6.34 -0.93
CA ASP A 51 14.95 6.04 -0.32
C ASP A 51 13.82 6.64 -1.16
N LEU A 52 12.65 5.99 -1.14
CA LEU A 52 11.54 6.33 -2.02
C LEU A 52 10.16 5.97 -1.47
N GLY A 53 9.15 6.63 -2.01
CA GLY A 53 7.74 6.41 -1.71
C GLY A 53 6.90 6.75 -2.93
N THR A 54 5.93 5.90 -3.27
CA THR A 54 5.13 6.03 -4.50
C THR A 54 3.64 6.15 -4.23
N LEU A 55 2.95 6.81 -5.15
CA LEU A 55 1.50 6.89 -5.20
C LEU A 55 1.03 6.75 -6.65
N PRO A 56 0.67 5.52 -7.07
CA PRO A 56 -0.11 5.29 -8.28
C PRO A 56 -1.49 5.95 -8.16
N ASP A 57 -1.89 6.72 -9.16
CA ASP A 57 -3.24 7.29 -9.26
C ASP A 57 -3.95 6.79 -10.52
N PHE A 58 -5.04 6.06 -10.31
CA PHE A 58 -5.85 5.49 -11.36
C PHE A 58 -7.18 6.24 -11.49
N PRO A 59 -7.63 6.55 -12.72
CA PRO A 59 -8.96 7.08 -12.93
C PRO A 59 -10.01 6.06 -12.47
N ALA A 60 -11.14 6.55 -11.97
CA ALA A 60 -12.24 5.68 -11.56
C ALA A 60 -12.87 4.93 -12.76
N GLU A 61 -12.79 5.50 -13.96
CA GLU A 61 -13.30 4.90 -15.18
C GLU A 61 -12.23 4.07 -15.90
N ILE A 62 -12.53 2.80 -16.17
CA ILE A 62 -11.62 1.90 -16.92
C ILE A 62 -11.38 2.39 -18.36
N ARG A 63 -12.37 3.07 -18.97
CA ARG A 63 -12.30 3.58 -20.35
C ARG A 63 -12.94 4.97 -20.48
N ALA A 64 -12.47 5.92 -19.69
CA ALA A 64 -12.80 7.32 -19.94
C ALA A 64 -12.34 7.74 -21.35
N PRO A 65 -13.05 8.68 -22.02
CA PRO A 65 -12.59 9.22 -23.28
C PRO A 65 -11.20 9.88 -23.14
N ILE A 66 -10.30 9.54 -24.05
CA ILE A 66 -8.92 10.07 -24.11
C ILE A 66 -8.98 11.61 -24.18
N GLY A 67 -8.14 12.29 -23.40
CA GLY A 67 -8.05 13.74 -23.35
C GLY A 67 -9.08 14.41 -22.42
N THR A 68 -9.89 13.64 -21.69
CA THR A 68 -10.82 14.18 -20.67
C THR A 68 -10.23 14.10 -19.27
N THR A 69 -10.69 14.95 -18.36
CA THR A 69 -10.22 14.98 -16.97
C THR A 69 -10.52 13.71 -16.18
N TYR A 70 -11.53 12.94 -16.59
CA TYR A 70 -11.93 11.68 -15.93
C TYR A 70 -11.00 10.51 -16.26
N GLY A 71 -10.26 10.60 -17.37
CA GLY A 71 -9.33 9.56 -17.83
C GLY A 71 -7.89 9.76 -17.43
N VAL A 72 -7.59 10.80 -16.64
CA VAL A 72 -6.25 11.11 -16.19
C VAL A 72 -5.75 10.03 -15.24
N SER A 73 -4.60 9.45 -15.58
CA SER A 73 -3.81 8.59 -14.71
C SER A 73 -2.52 9.30 -14.33
N GLY A 74 -2.15 9.17 -13.06
CA GLY A 74 -0.94 9.75 -12.49
C GLY A 74 -0.06 8.69 -11.86
N PHE A 75 1.24 8.98 -11.76
CA PHE A 75 2.17 8.27 -10.90
C PHE A 75 3.07 9.29 -10.24
N GLN A 76 2.98 9.38 -8.91
CA GLN A 76 3.87 10.22 -8.11
C GLN A 76 4.92 9.36 -7.41
N LEU A 77 6.15 9.87 -7.37
CA LEU A 77 7.27 9.31 -6.64
C LEU A 77 7.99 10.45 -5.93
N GLN A 78 8.23 10.30 -4.64
CA GLN A 78 9.28 11.05 -3.95
C GLN A 78 10.50 10.16 -3.80
N PHE A 79 11.68 10.76 -3.95
CA PHE A 79 12.95 10.09 -3.67
C PHE A 79 13.93 11.04 -3.00
N SER A 80 14.83 10.49 -2.19
CA SER A 80 15.63 11.28 -1.27
C SER A 80 16.97 10.62 -0.91
N ASN A 81 17.90 11.43 -0.41
CA ASN A 81 19.12 10.98 0.29
C ASN A 81 18.91 10.79 1.81
N LYS A 82 17.70 11.06 2.29
CA LYS A 82 17.21 10.83 3.66
C LYS A 82 16.03 9.88 3.62
N ASP A 83 15.66 9.37 4.79
CA ASP A 83 14.47 8.54 4.94
C ASP A 83 13.22 9.35 4.53
N ILE A 84 12.32 8.71 3.79
CA ILE A 84 11.02 9.29 3.41
C ILE A 84 9.89 8.32 3.71
N PHE A 85 8.81 8.90 4.22
CA PHE A 85 7.66 8.11 4.66
C PHE A 85 6.39 8.41 3.85
N THR A 86 6.47 9.33 2.88
CA THR A 86 5.35 9.72 2.03
C THR A 86 5.81 9.86 0.57
N PRO A 87 4.90 9.84 -0.41
CA PRO A 87 5.18 10.18 -1.79
C PRO A 87 5.34 11.69 -2.02
N GLY A 88 5.33 12.52 -0.98
CA GLY A 88 5.44 13.97 -1.03
C GLY A 88 4.10 14.69 -1.07
N ASP A 89 4.00 15.80 -0.35
CA ASP A 89 2.77 16.62 -0.25
C ASP A 89 2.42 17.33 -1.57
N GLU A 90 3.45 17.76 -2.30
CA GLU A 90 3.37 18.50 -3.56
C GLU A 90 4.49 18.03 -4.48
N ALA A 91 4.25 18.02 -5.79
CA ALA A 91 5.28 17.70 -6.76
C ALA A 91 6.22 18.90 -6.97
N ASP A 92 7.52 18.63 -7.13
CA ASP A 92 8.48 19.60 -7.63
C ASP A 92 8.46 19.66 -9.16
N VAL A 93 8.16 18.52 -9.81
CA VAL A 93 8.07 18.41 -11.27
C VAL A 93 6.82 17.66 -11.71
N LEU A 94 6.05 18.27 -12.62
CA LEU A 94 4.91 17.67 -13.29
C LEU A 94 5.22 17.44 -14.77
N ILE A 95 5.17 16.17 -15.20
CA ILE A 95 5.20 15.79 -16.61
C ILE A 95 3.76 15.58 -17.07
N ALA A 96 3.24 16.49 -17.88
CA ALA A 96 1.88 16.46 -18.38
C ALA A 96 1.85 16.09 -19.87
N MET A 97 1.37 14.88 -20.17
CA MET A 97 1.32 14.35 -21.54
C MET A 97 0.20 14.96 -22.40
N ASN A 98 -0.77 15.65 -21.78
CA ASN A 98 -1.89 16.33 -22.43
C ASN A 98 -2.48 17.45 -21.54
N PRO A 99 -3.41 18.28 -22.04
CA PRO A 99 -4.02 19.36 -21.25
C PRO A 99 -4.83 18.88 -20.04
N ALA A 100 -5.55 17.76 -20.15
CA ALA A 100 -6.34 17.21 -19.03
C ALA A 100 -5.45 16.83 -17.84
N ALA A 101 -4.32 16.18 -18.11
CA ALA A 101 -3.31 15.83 -17.12
C ALA A 101 -2.74 17.07 -16.42
N LEU A 102 -2.45 18.15 -17.18
CA LEU A 102 -2.05 19.43 -16.59
C LEU A 102 -3.15 19.98 -15.67
N LYS A 103 -4.40 20.05 -16.15
CA LYS A 103 -5.53 20.63 -15.40
C LYS A 103 -5.79 19.93 -14.07
N VAL A 104 -5.76 18.60 -14.08
CA VAL A 104 -6.05 17.78 -12.90
C VAL A 104 -4.95 17.91 -11.84
N ASN A 105 -3.69 18.04 -12.25
CA ASN A 105 -2.54 17.91 -11.37
C ASN A 105 -1.86 19.24 -10.99
N LEU A 106 -2.14 20.35 -11.69
CA LEU A 106 -1.49 21.64 -11.44
C LEU A 106 -1.67 22.12 -9.99
N LYS A 107 -2.83 21.85 -9.37
CA LYS A 107 -3.13 22.21 -7.97
C LYS A 107 -2.22 21.54 -6.93
N ASP A 108 -1.56 20.43 -7.30
CA ASP A 108 -0.66 19.68 -6.43
C ASP A 108 0.81 19.89 -6.79
N LEU A 109 1.12 20.80 -7.73
CA LEU A 109 2.48 21.22 -8.05
C LEU A 109 2.87 22.39 -7.14
N LYS A 110 4.07 22.32 -6.60
CA LYS A 110 4.64 23.39 -5.77
C LYS A 110 4.76 24.68 -6.58
N LYS A 111 4.47 25.84 -5.96
CA LYS A 111 4.77 27.14 -6.56
C LYS A 111 6.27 27.25 -6.87
N GLY A 112 6.63 27.72 -8.06
CA GLY A 112 8.00 27.70 -8.57
C GLY A 112 8.46 26.31 -9.04
N GLY A 113 7.55 25.32 -9.09
CA GLY A 113 7.82 23.99 -9.62
C GLY A 113 7.96 23.97 -11.14
N MET A 114 8.44 22.84 -11.66
CA MET A 114 8.68 22.62 -13.07
C MET A 114 7.50 21.91 -13.73
N ILE A 115 7.11 22.36 -14.92
CA ILE A 115 6.11 21.73 -15.78
C ILE A 115 6.78 21.33 -17.09
N ILE A 116 6.78 20.04 -17.41
CA ILE A 116 7.18 19.54 -18.73
C ILE A 116 5.93 19.09 -19.46
N VAL A 117 5.58 19.78 -20.55
CA VAL A 117 4.39 19.46 -21.35
C VAL A 117 4.75 18.82 -22.67
N ASN A 118 3.96 17.84 -23.09
CA ASN A 118 3.94 17.37 -24.47
C ASN A 118 3.20 18.39 -25.35
N LEU A 119 3.94 19.33 -25.94
CA LEU A 119 3.40 20.44 -26.73
C LEU A 119 2.46 19.94 -27.85
N ASP A 120 2.79 18.81 -28.46
CA ASP A 120 2.02 18.22 -29.55
C ASP A 120 0.57 17.83 -29.16
N SER A 121 0.27 17.72 -27.87
CA SER A 121 -1.06 17.38 -27.37
C SER A 121 -1.93 18.59 -27.02
N PHE A 122 -1.39 19.82 -27.07
CA PHE A 122 -2.11 21.07 -26.77
C PHE A 122 -2.79 21.66 -28.02
N GLU A 123 -3.46 20.81 -28.79
CA GLU A 123 -4.33 21.22 -29.90
C GLU A 123 -5.75 21.54 -29.41
N LYS A 124 -6.48 22.35 -30.17
CA LYS A 124 -7.84 22.81 -29.84
C LYS A 124 -8.77 21.67 -29.36
N LYS A 125 -8.77 20.54 -30.06
CA LYS A 125 -9.59 19.38 -29.72
C LYS A 125 -9.34 18.87 -28.28
N ASN A 126 -8.09 18.75 -27.87
CA ASN A 126 -7.75 18.23 -26.53
C ASN A 126 -7.94 19.28 -25.44
N LEU A 127 -7.79 20.57 -25.78
CA LEU A 127 -8.16 21.68 -24.89
C LEU A 127 -9.67 21.69 -24.62
N ASP A 128 -10.49 21.53 -25.67
CA ASP A 128 -11.95 21.45 -25.57
C ASP A 128 -12.38 20.25 -24.70
N LEU A 129 -11.78 19.07 -24.92
CA LEU A 129 -12.05 17.85 -24.12
C LEU A 129 -11.64 17.98 -22.64
N ALA A 130 -10.56 18.71 -22.37
CA ALA A 130 -10.13 19.04 -21.00
C ALA A 130 -10.95 20.21 -20.39
N GLY A 131 -11.80 20.86 -21.18
CA GLY A 131 -12.63 22.00 -20.77
C GLY A 131 -11.82 23.27 -20.50
N TYR A 132 -10.80 23.55 -21.31
CA TYR A 132 -10.09 24.84 -21.29
C TYR A 132 -10.81 25.85 -22.21
N ALA A 133 -10.89 27.12 -21.77
CA ALA A 133 -11.40 28.21 -22.60
C ALA A 133 -10.33 28.79 -23.54
N SER A 134 -9.08 28.83 -23.07
CA SER A 134 -7.88 29.27 -23.78
C SER A 134 -6.76 28.25 -23.60
N ASN A 135 -5.73 28.30 -24.45
CA ASN A 135 -4.57 27.45 -24.28
C ASN A 135 -3.76 27.92 -23.06
N PRO A 136 -3.63 27.11 -21.99
CA PRO A 136 -2.89 27.51 -20.78
C PRO A 136 -1.39 27.73 -21.04
N LEU A 137 -0.87 27.31 -22.20
CA LEU A 137 0.51 27.57 -22.60
C LEU A 137 0.71 28.96 -23.23
N GLU A 138 -0.36 29.70 -23.49
CA GLU A 138 -0.38 30.99 -24.19
C GLU A 138 -1.05 32.09 -23.35
N ASP A 139 -1.56 31.76 -22.17
CA ASP A 139 -2.13 32.71 -21.21
C ASP A 139 -1.32 32.73 -19.90
N ASP A 140 -1.74 33.57 -18.96
CA ASP A 140 -1.05 33.80 -17.68
C ASP A 140 -1.37 32.73 -16.61
N SER A 141 -2.08 31.65 -16.96
CA SER A 141 -2.53 30.65 -15.97
C SER A 141 -1.40 29.81 -15.38
N LEU A 142 -0.24 29.78 -16.03
CA LEU A 142 0.96 29.08 -15.57
C LEU A 142 2.03 30.02 -15.01
N ASP A 143 1.65 31.26 -14.71
CA ASP A 143 2.54 32.20 -14.02
C ASP A 143 3.00 31.66 -12.67
N GLY A 144 4.30 31.80 -12.41
CA GLY A 144 4.93 31.26 -11.20
C GLY A 144 5.40 29.81 -11.30
N TYR A 145 5.38 29.20 -12.49
CA TYR A 145 5.98 27.89 -12.76
C TYR A 145 7.04 27.95 -13.87
N TYR A 146 7.99 27.02 -13.86
CA TYR A 146 8.96 26.86 -14.96
C TYR A 146 8.39 25.91 -16.02
N VAL A 147 7.89 26.45 -17.13
CA VAL A 147 7.21 25.67 -18.17
C VAL A 147 8.14 25.33 -19.34
N TYR A 148 8.35 24.04 -19.55
CA TYR A 148 9.13 23.46 -20.65
C TYR A 148 8.23 22.78 -21.67
N LYS A 149 8.17 23.33 -22.88
CA LYS A 149 7.34 22.84 -23.99
C LYS A 149 8.15 21.91 -24.88
N VAL A 150 7.86 20.60 -24.84
CA VAL A 150 8.63 19.58 -25.57
C VAL A 150 7.74 18.89 -26.61
N ASN A 151 8.22 18.75 -27.85
CA ASN A 151 7.52 18.03 -28.93
C ASN A 151 7.67 16.51 -28.78
N ILE A 152 7.21 15.95 -27.65
CA ILE A 152 7.45 14.54 -27.29
C ILE A 152 6.86 13.60 -28.35
N THR A 153 5.62 13.84 -28.78
CA THR A 153 4.95 12.97 -29.77
C THR A 153 5.67 13.00 -31.11
N LYS A 154 5.92 14.20 -31.67
CA LYS A 154 6.56 14.33 -32.99
C LYS A 154 7.99 13.79 -32.97
N SER A 155 8.78 14.09 -31.94
CA SER A 155 10.13 13.55 -31.80
C SER A 155 10.13 12.02 -31.68
N THR A 156 9.16 11.44 -30.97
CA THR A 156 9.01 9.99 -30.88
C THR A 156 8.63 9.38 -32.23
N LEU A 157 7.71 9.98 -32.98
CA LEU A 157 7.33 9.45 -34.29
C LEU A 157 8.46 9.55 -35.30
N GLU A 158 9.23 10.64 -35.27
CA GLU A 158 10.35 10.88 -36.20
C GLU A 158 11.48 9.86 -36.00
N ILE A 159 11.84 9.51 -34.75
CA ILE A 159 12.90 8.53 -34.46
C ILE A 159 12.50 7.07 -34.76
N LEU A 160 11.19 6.82 -34.92
CA LEU A 160 10.63 5.49 -35.16
C LEU A 160 10.11 5.30 -36.59
N LYS A 161 10.23 6.30 -37.47
CA LYS A 161 9.63 6.31 -38.82
C LYS A 161 10.12 5.19 -39.74
N ASP A 162 11.31 4.66 -39.47
CA ASP A 162 11.98 3.61 -40.23
C ASP A 162 11.67 2.19 -39.70
N LEU A 163 10.99 2.08 -38.55
CA LEU A 163 10.57 0.79 -38.00
C LEU A 163 9.22 0.35 -38.58
N PRO A 164 8.97 -0.97 -38.71
CA PRO A 164 7.72 -1.53 -39.25
C PRO A 164 6.56 -1.45 -38.23
N LEU A 165 6.32 -0.28 -37.66
CA LEU A 165 5.30 -0.04 -36.63
C LEU A 165 4.18 0.84 -37.16
N GLY A 166 2.93 0.46 -36.87
CA GLY A 166 1.79 1.35 -37.10
C GLY A 166 1.85 2.58 -36.19
N THR A 167 1.33 3.72 -36.67
CA THR A 167 1.36 5.03 -35.96
C THR A 167 0.83 4.94 -34.53
N LYS A 168 -0.25 4.17 -34.30
CA LYS A 168 -0.82 3.97 -32.96
C LYS A 168 0.16 3.27 -31.99
N THR A 169 0.96 2.35 -32.49
CA THR A 169 1.96 1.63 -31.70
C THR A 169 3.18 2.53 -31.44
N ALA A 170 3.68 3.24 -32.46
CA ALA A 170 4.77 4.19 -32.30
C ALA A 170 4.43 5.31 -31.29
N ASN A 171 3.19 5.83 -31.34
CA ASN A 171 2.71 6.82 -30.37
C ASN A 171 2.73 6.32 -28.91
N LYS A 172 2.60 5.02 -28.66
CA LYS A 172 2.66 4.47 -27.29
C LYS A 172 4.06 4.49 -26.70
N CYS A 173 5.11 4.65 -27.51
CA CYS A 173 6.49 4.74 -27.03
C CYS A 173 6.85 6.12 -26.46
N LYS A 174 5.97 7.12 -26.57
CA LYS A 174 6.18 8.49 -26.08
C LYS A 174 6.46 8.56 -24.57
N ASN A 175 5.96 7.57 -23.83
CA ASN A 175 6.17 7.44 -22.40
C ASN A 175 7.64 7.14 -22.04
N PHE A 176 8.35 6.38 -22.89
CA PHE A 176 9.78 6.12 -22.74
C PHE A 176 10.62 7.33 -23.14
N TYR A 177 10.17 8.14 -24.11
CA TYR A 177 10.81 9.41 -24.39
C TYR A 177 10.75 10.34 -23.16
N ALA A 178 9.58 10.50 -22.56
CA ALA A 178 9.43 11.26 -21.32
C ALA A 178 10.32 10.68 -20.19
N LEU A 179 10.36 9.35 -20.04
CA LEU A 179 11.21 8.68 -19.05
C LEU A 179 12.70 8.99 -19.26
N GLY A 180 13.19 8.92 -20.50
CA GLY A 180 14.58 9.19 -20.84
C GLY A 180 14.98 10.62 -20.51
N LEU A 181 14.09 11.59 -20.80
CA LEU A 181 14.30 12.98 -20.41
C LEU A 181 14.40 13.14 -18.88
N MET A 182 13.56 12.43 -18.13
CA MET A 182 13.62 12.48 -16.66
C MET A 182 14.86 11.79 -16.09
N TYR A 183 15.34 10.72 -16.73
CA TYR A 183 16.63 10.11 -16.36
C TYR A 183 17.80 11.05 -16.58
N TRP A 184 17.78 11.79 -17.69
CA TRP A 184 18.76 12.84 -17.90
C TRP A 184 18.67 13.92 -16.81
N LEU A 185 17.45 14.43 -16.54
CA LEU A 185 17.23 15.53 -15.61
C LEU A 185 17.69 15.21 -14.19
N TYR A 186 17.54 13.96 -13.75
CA TYR A 186 17.87 13.50 -12.38
C TYR A 186 19.12 12.60 -12.30
N ASP A 187 19.95 12.61 -13.34
CA ASP A 187 21.20 11.83 -13.42
C ASP A 187 21.01 10.34 -13.06
N ARG A 188 19.99 9.71 -13.65
CA ARG A 188 19.65 8.30 -13.44
C ARG A 188 20.22 7.41 -14.55
N PRO A 189 20.72 6.20 -14.21
CA PRO A 189 21.22 5.26 -15.20
C PRO A 189 20.08 4.66 -16.04
N MET A 190 20.32 4.46 -17.34
CA MET A 190 19.31 3.90 -18.25
C MET A 190 19.37 2.36 -18.35
N ASP A 191 20.48 1.74 -17.95
CA ASP A 191 20.76 0.32 -18.20
C ASP A 191 19.70 -0.63 -17.64
N ILE A 192 19.16 -0.30 -16.47
CA ILE A 192 18.13 -1.07 -15.77
C ILE A 192 16.87 -1.13 -16.62
N THR A 193 16.36 0.03 -17.07
CA THR A 193 15.17 0.10 -17.91
C THR A 193 15.42 -0.51 -19.29
N LEU A 194 16.62 -0.33 -19.87
CA LEU A 194 16.97 -0.97 -21.14
C LEU A 194 16.95 -2.51 -21.05
N LYS A 195 17.46 -3.07 -19.95
CA LYS A 195 17.37 -4.51 -19.68
C LYS A 195 15.93 -4.95 -19.51
N TRP A 196 15.14 -4.21 -18.73
CA TRP A 196 13.72 -4.50 -18.53
C TRP A 196 12.92 -4.46 -19.84
N ILE A 197 13.16 -3.48 -20.73
CA ILE A 197 12.53 -3.38 -22.05
C ILE A 197 12.79 -4.66 -22.86
N LYS A 198 14.04 -5.12 -22.90
CA LYS A 198 14.43 -6.35 -23.60
C LYS A 198 13.70 -7.58 -23.06
N GLU A 199 13.61 -7.72 -21.74
CA GLU A 199 12.94 -8.86 -21.09
C GLU A 199 11.42 -8.80 -21.28
N LYS A 200 10.81 -7.64 -21.04
CA LYS A 200 9.36 -7.43 -21.10
C LYS A 200 8.80 -7.65 -22.51
N PHE A 201 9.48 -7.13 -23.52
CA PHE A 201 9.05 -7.17 -24.92
C PHE A 201 9.83 -8.20 -25.74
N ALA A 202 10.46 -9.19 -25.10
CA ALA A 202 11.29 -10.21 -25.77
C ALA A 202 10.62 -10.92 -26.96
N LYS A 203 9.28 -11.03 -26.93
CA LYS A 203 8.47 -11.64 -28.00
C LYS A 203 8.22 -10.72 -29.20
N SER A 204 8.64 -9.46 -29.14
CA SER A 204 8.39 -8.43 -30.15
C SER A 204 9.63 -7.56 -30.34
N PRO A 205 10.61 -8.00 -31.16
CA PRO A 205 11.88 -7.29 -31.37
C PRO A 205 11.71 -5.83 -31.79
N ASP A 206 10.72 -5.53 -32.64
CA ASP A 206 10.43 -4.15 -33.07
C ASP A 206 10.00 -3.24 -31.90
N LEU A 207 9.30 -3.80 -30.89
CA LEU A 207 8.93 -3.04 -29.69
C LEU A 207 10.12 -2.85 -28.75
N VAL A 208 11.04 -3.82 -28.68
CA VAL A 208 12.29 -3.67 -27.93
C VAL A 208 13.10 -2.51 -28.52
N GLU A 209 13.29 -2.52 -29.84
CA GLU A 209 14.02 -1.49 -30.56
C GLU A 209 13.33 -0.12 -30.43
N ALA A 210 12.01 -0.05 -30.64
CA ALA A 210 11.29 1.21 -30.58
C ALA A 210 11.30 1.87 -29.20
N ASN A 211 11.05 1.11 -28.13
CA ASN A 211 11.08 1.66 -26.78
C ASN A 211 12.53 2.05 -26.38
N THR A 212 13.53 1.29 -26.84
CA THR A 212 14.95 1.63 -26.64
C THR A 212 15.33 2.93 -27.34
N ARG A 213 14.95 3.11 -28.61
CA ARG A 213 15.17 4.36 -29.35
C ARG A 213 14.47 5.55 -28.71
N ALA A 214 13.21 5.38 -28.31
CA ALA A 214 12.44 6.43 -27.64
C ALA A 214 13.11 6.87 -26.32
N LEU A 215 13.53 5.91 -25.48
CA LEU A 215 14.23 6.19 -24.22
C LEU A 215 15.52 6.98 -24.46
N ASN A 216 16.39 6.50 -25.37
CA ASN A 216 17.63 7.17 -25.71
C ASN A 216 17.40 8.56 -26.30
N ALA A 217 16.38 8.73 -27.14
CA ALA A 217 16.04 10.01 -27.75
C ALA A 217 15.62 11.05 -26.69
N GLY A 218 14.84 10.65 -25.68
CA GLY A 218 14.48 11.51 -24.56
C GLY A 218 15.69 11.95 -23.74
N TYR A 219 16.61 11.03 -23.44
CA TYR A 219 17.84 11.34 -22.73
C TYR A 219 18.74 12.30 -23.52
N ASN A 220 18.95 12.01 -24.80
CA ASN A 220 19.77 12.82 -25.71
C ASN A 220 19.17 14.21 -25.97
N PHE A 221 17.85 14.34 -25.96
CA PHE A 221 17.17 15.63 -26.00
C PHE A 221 17.53 16.46 -24.76
N GLY A 222 17.55 15.84 -23.59
CA GLY A 222 18.04 16.48 -22.37
C GLY A 222 19.46 17.03 -22.52
N GLU A 223 20.39 16.26 -23.07
CA GLU A 223 21.78 16.70 -23.30
C GLU A 223 21.90 17.85 -24.31
N THR A 224 21.06 17.87 -25.35
CA THR A 224 21.21 18.80 -26.48
C THR A 224 20.34 20.04 -26.39
N ALA A 225 19.22 20.00 -25.66
CA ALA A 225 18.27 21.10 -25.58
C ALA A 225 18.78 22.19 -24.64
N GLU A 226 18.99 23.41 -25.13
CA GLU A 226 19.47 24.54 -24.31
C GLU A 226 18.43 25.05 -23.28
N MET A 227 17.18 24.59 -23.39
CA MET A 227 16.09 25.06 -22.52
C MET A 227 16.29 24.70 -21.05
N PHE A 228 16.96 23.58 -20.73
CA PHE A 228 17.22 23.18 -19.34
C PHE A 228 18.58 23.72 -18.88
N GLY A 229 18.58 24.66 -17.93
CA GLY A 229 19.80 25.27 -17.38
C GLY A 229 20.54 24.43 -16.33
N GLU A 230 19.85 23.48 -15.70
CA GLU A 230 20.39 22.66 -14.60
C GLU A 230 20.02 21.19 -14.77
N ARG A 231 20.87 20.31 -14.22
CA ARG A 231 20.56 18.90 -13.90
C ARG A 231 20.52 18.75 -12.38
N TYR A 232 19.66 17.90 -11.87
CA TYR A 232 19.52 17.68 -10.43
C TYR A 232 20.15 16.35 -10.05
N VAL A 233 20.86 16.34 -8.92
CA VAL A 233 21.47 15.12 -8.38
C VAL A 233 20.94 14.93 -6.95
N VAL A 234 20.21 13.84 -6.75
CA VAL A 234 19.88 13.33 -5.42
C VAL A 234 20.89 12.24 -5.10
N LYS A 235 21.77 12.50 -4.12
CA LYS A 235 22.78 11.53 -3.68
C LYS A 235 22.13 10.25 -3.13
N PRO A 236 22.80 9.09 -3.18
CA PRO A 236 22.31 7.90 -2.47
C PRO A 236 22.09 8.18 -0.99
N ALA A 237 21.10 7.51 -0.38
CA ALA A 237 20.83 7.68 1.03
C ALA A 237 21.97 7.12 1.87
N HIS A 238 22.38 7.87 2.90
CA HIS A 238 23.56 7.58 3.71
C HIS A 238 23.27 6.65 4.91
N HIS A 239 21.99 6.32 5.15
CA HIS A 239 21.53 5.67 6.39
C HIS A 239 20.94 4.26 6.22
N PHE A 240 21.04 3.64 5.03
CA PHE A 240 20.56 2.26 4.88
C PHE A 240 21.39 1.26 5.70
N THR A 241 20.70 0.45 6.48
CA THR A 241 21.26 -0.78 7.06
C THR A 241 21.86 -1.63 5.94
N GLN A 242 23.11 -2.08 6.06
CA GLN A 242 23.70 -2.91 5.01
C GLN A 242 22.91 -4.21 4.82
N GLY A 243 22.55 -4.53 3.58
CA GLY A 243 21.82 -5.76 3.26
C GLY A 243 21.32 -5.83 1.82
N LEU A 244 20.54 -6.86 1.52
CA LEU A 244 19.91 -7.04 0.22
C LEU A 244 18.53 -6.38 0.24
N TYR A 245 18.35 -5.36 -0.58
CA TYR A 245 17.09 -4.64 -0.73
C TYR A 245 16.33 -5.06 -1.98
N ARG A 246 15.00 -4.94 -1.91
CA ARG A 246 14.10 -5.04 -3.05
C ARG A 246 13.02 -3.98 -2.93
N ASN A 247 12.72 -3.28 -4.01
CA ASN A 247 11.51 -2.47 -4.09
C ASN A 247 10.27 -3.39 -4.07
N ILE A 248 9.34 -3.17 -3.14
CA ILE A 248 8.18 -4.04 -2.97
C ILE A 248 6.89 -3.23 -2.81
N MET A 249 5.82 -3.70 -3.45
CA MET A 249 4.47 -3.16 -3.28
C MET A 249 3.71 -3.88 -2.16
N GLY A 250 2.77 -3.21 -1.48
CA GLY A 250 2.09 -3.79 -0.32
C GLY A 250 1.36 -5.11 -0.57
N ASN A 251 0.60 -5.21 -1.68
CA ASN A 251 -0.07 -6.48 -2.02
C ASN A 251 0.91 -7.61 -2.36
N GLU A 252 2.07 -7.28 -2.92
CA GLU A 252 3.14 -8.25 -3.16
C GLU A 252 3.76 -8.70 -1.84
N ALA A 253 4.06 -7.76 -0.94
CA ALA A 253 4.59 -8.03 0.39
C ALA A 253 3.64 -8.92 1.22
N LEU A 254 2.33 -8.61 1.26
CA LEU A 254 1.29 -9.46 1.87
C LEU A 254 1.35 -10.89 1.33
N SER A 255 1.40 -11.03 -0.01
CA SER A 255 1.47 -12.34 -0.67
C SER A 255 2.74 -13.11 -0.27
N MET A 256 3.88 -12.43 -0.19
CA MET A 256 5.14 -13.04 0.24
C MET A 256 5.11 -13.46 1.71
N GLY A 257 4.53 -12.66 2.60
CA GLY A 257 4.38 -12.99 4.02
C GLY A 257 3.55 -14.27 4.22
N LEU A 258 2.44 -14.39 3.48
CA LEU A 258 1.60 -15.59 3.44
C LEU A 258 2.36 -16.84 2.94
N ILE A 259 3.14 -16.71 1.86
CA ILE A 259 3.95 -17.80 1.33
C ILE A 259 5.01 -18.24 2.35
N CYS A 260 5.70 -17.29 2.98
CA CYS A 260 6.70 -17.58 4.00
C CYS A 260 6.08 -18.26 5.23
N ALA A 261 4.90 -17.83 5.67
CA ALA A 261 4.18 -18.48 6.78
C ALA A 261 3.75 -19.92 6.42
N SER A 262 3.24 -20.13 5.19
CA SER A 262 2.93 -21.47 4.68
C SER A 262 4.16 -22.38 4.62
N HIS A 263 5.29 -21.84 4.18
CA HIS A 263 6.54 -22.59 4.16
C HIS A 263 7.03 -22.94 5.58
N ASN A 264 6.96 -21.98 6.50
CA ASN A 264 7.41 -22.14 7.90
C ASN A 264 6.59 -23.19 8.67
N THR A 265 5.28 -23.15 8.51
CA THR A 265 4.36 -24.13 9.12
C THR A 265 4.39 -25.51 8.46
N GLY A 266 4.92 -25.61 7.23
CA GLY A 266 4.81 -26.80 6.40
C GLY A 266 3.37 -27.11 5.93
N LEU A 267 2.41 -26.22 6.19
CA LEU A 267 1.01 -26.40 5.77
C LEU A 267 0.79 -25.82 4.38
N LYS A 268 -0.16 -26.42 3.66
CA LYS A 268 -0.67 -25.81 2.42
C LYS A 268 -1.44 -24.55 2.76
N LEU A 269 -1.32 -23.54 1.90
CA LEU A 269 -2.14 -22.34 1.95
C LEU A 269 -3.26 -22.45 0.92
N PHE A 270 -4.49 -22.21 1.36
CA PHE A 270 -5.66 -22.15 0.49
C PHE A 270 -6.22 -20.73 0.50
N LEU A 271 -6.17 -20.06 -0.65
CA LEU A 271 -6.81 -18.77 -0.87
C LEU A 271 -8.17 -19.00 -1.56
N GLY A 272 -9.27 -18.78 -0.82
CA GLY A 272 -10.61 -18.65 -1.38
C GLY A 272 -10.94 -17.17 -1.58
N SER A 273 -11.06 -16.72 -2.83
CA SER A 273 -11.18 -15.28 -3.14
C SER A 273 -12.12 -15.00 -4.30
N TYR A 274 -12.81 -13.85 -4.25
CA TYR A 274 -13.56 -13.29 -5.36
C TYR A 274 -12.84 -12.01 -5.85
N PRO A 275 -12.63 -11.81 -7.16
CA PRO A 275 -11.89 -10.65 -7.64
C PRO A 275 -12.57 -9.32 -7.28
N ILE A 276 -11.89 -8.49 -6.49
CA ILE A 276 -12.33 -7.15 -6.12
C ILE A 276 -11.13 -6.20 -6.03
N THR A 277 -11.24 -5.00 -6.61
CA THR A 277 -10.21 -3.96 -6.50
C THR A 277 -10.19 -3.38 -5.08
N PRO A 278 -9.02 -3.14 -4.46
CA PRO A 278 -7.66 -3.40 -4.93
C PRO A 278 -7.05 -4.75 -4.46
N ALA A 279 -7.84 -5.71 -3.96
CA ALA A 279 -7.35 -6.98 -3.41
C ALA A 279 -6.99 -8.06 -4.44
N SER A 280 -7.51 -7.99 -5.68
CA SER A 280 -7.31 -9.03 -6.71
C SER A 280 -5.84 -9.36 -7.01
N ASP A 281 -4.91 -8.42 -6.81
CA ASP A 281 -3.51 -8.65 -7.09
C ASP A 281 -2.86 -9.67 -6.15
N ILE A 282 -3.42 -9.87 -4.95
CA ILE A 282 -2.96 -10.93 -4.04
C ILE A 282 -3.21 -12.32 -4.67
N LEU A 283 -4.39 -12.53 -5.28
CA LEU A 283 -4.71 -13.74 -6.02
C LEU A 283 -3.74 -13.93 -7.19
N HIS A 284 -3.46 -12.88 -7.97
CA HIS A 284 -2.51 -12.93 -9.09
C HIS A 284 -1.09 -13.28 -8.66
N ASN A 285 -0.63 -12.75 -7.52
CA ASN A 285 0.69 -13.05 -6.98
C ASN A 285 0.75 -14.50 -6.50
N LEU A 286 -0.17 -14.92 -5.62
CA LEU A 286 -0.20 -16.28 -5.07
C LEU A 286 -0.35 -17.37 -6.16
N ALA A 287 -1.13 -17.11 -7.22
CA ALA A 287 -1.34 -18.06 -8.31
C ALA A 287 -0.05 -18.43 -9.08
N LYS A 288 0.98 -17.56 -9.05
CA LYS A 288 2.30 -17.81 -9.66
C LYS A 288 3.18 -18.73 -8.81
N HIS A 289 2.79 -18.98 -7.56
CA HIS A 289 3.63 -19.61 -6.53
C HIS A 289 3.13 -20.99 -6.09
N LYS A 290 2.37 -21.70 -6.93
CA LYS A 290 1.83 -23.06 -6.67
C LYS A 290 2.88 -24.09 -6.20
N LYS A 291 4.14 -23.91 -6.63
CA LYS A 291 5.28 -24.76 -6.22
C LYS A 291 5.55 -24.76 -4.71
N TYR A 292 5.07 -23.77 -3.96
CA TYR A 292 5.20 -23.67 -2.50
C TYR A 292 3.97 -24.21 -1.75
N GLY A 293 3.15 -25.06 -2.37
CA GLY A 293 1.96 -25.62 -1.72
C GLY A 293 0.77 -24.66 -1.66
N ILE A 294 0.79 -23.60 -2.47
CA ILE A 294 -0.26 -22.59 -2.57
C ILE A 294 -1.38 -23.09 -3.50
N ILE A 295 -2.62 -23.08 -3.00
CA ILE A 295 -3.83 -23.40 -3.72
C ILE A 295 -4.69 -22.13 -3.79
N THR A 296 -5.04 -21.73 -5.00
CA THR A 296 -5.91 -20.57 -5.25
C THR A 296 -7.23 -21.04 -5.82
N PHE A 297 -8.34 -20.63 -5.21
CA PHE A 297 -9.71 -20.87 -5.66
C PHE A 297 -10.39 -19.52 -5.90
N GLN A 298 -10.63 -19.22 -7.18
CA GLN A 298 -11.46 -18.09 -7.55
C GLN A 298 -12.92 -18.54 -7.43
N ALA A 299 -13.61 -18.03 -6.42
CA ALA A 299 -15.00 -18.34 -6.16
C ALA A 299 -15.94 -17.50 -7.04
N GLU A 300 -17.20 -17.90 -7.06
CA GLU A 300 -18.31 -17.22 -7.73
C GLU A 300 -18.75 -15.92 -7.03
N ASP A 301 -18.55 -15.82 -5.71
CA ASP A 301 -18.85 -14.64 -4.88
C ASP A 301 -18.02 -14.64 -3.57
N GLU A 302 -18.16 -13.59 -2.77
CA GLU A 302 -17.45 -13.46 -1.50
C GLU A 302 -17.88 -14.46 -0.41
N ILE A 303 -19.11 -14.98 -0.46
CA ILE A 303 -19.64 -15.96 0.49
C ILE A 303 -19.00 -17.33 0.24
N ALA A 304 -18.99 -17.79 -1.02
CA ALA A 304 -18.30 -18.99 -1.46
C ALA A 304 -16.78 -18.89 -1.21
N ALA A 305 -16.19 -17.71 -1.39
CA ALA A 305 -14.78 -17.46 -1.12
C ALA A 305 -14.40 -17.69 0.36
N ILE A 306 -15.14 -17.13 1.32
CA ILE A 306 -14.81 -17.32 2.74
C ILE A 306 -15.18 -18.71 3.25
N THR A 307 -16.32 -19.26 2.82
CA THR A 307 -16.77 -20.59 3.28
C THR A 307 -15.84 -21.70 2.79
N SER A 308 -15.30 -21.61 1.56
CA SER A 308 -14.26 -22.52 1.07
C SER A 308 -12.96 -22.41 1.89
N ALA A 309 -12.55 -21.21 2.28
CA ALA A 309 -11.38 -20.99 3.14
C ALA A 309 -11.57 -21.57 4.56
N ILE A 310 -12.77 -21.45 5.13
CA ILE A 310 -13.13 -22.11 6.40
C ILE A 310 -13.04 -23.63 6.25
N GLY A 311 -13.57 -24.19 5.16
CA GLY A 311 -13.48 -25.62 4.86
C GLY A 311 -12.03 -26.11 4.73
N ALA A 312 -11.16 -25.33 4.08
CA ALA A 312 -9.74 -25.64 3.99
C ALA A 312 -9.04 -25.63 5.36
N SER A 313 -9.44 -24.71 6.24
CA SER A 313 -8.94 -24.62 7.61
C SER A 313 -9.38 -25.81 8.44
N PHE A 314 -10.64 -26.22 8.32
CA PHE A 314 -11.12 -27.47 8.92
C PHE A 314 -10.32 -28.69 8.43
N ALA A 315 -9.95 -28.73 7.15
CA ALA A 315 -9.14 -29.79 6.57
C ALA A 315 -7.64 -29.77 6.96
N GLY A 316 -7.20 -28.79 7.77
CA GLY A 316 -5.82 -28.68 8.24
C GLY A 316 -4.88 -27.87 7.36
N SER A 317 -5.41 -27.00 6.50
CA SER A 317 -4.64 -26.02 5.71
C SER A 317 -4.72 -24.62 6.33
N ILE A 318 -3.87 -23.69 5.92
CA ILE A 318 -4.03 -22.28 6.24
C ILE A 318 -5.11 -21.71 5.32
N GLY A 319 -6.30 -21.46 5.85
CA GLY A 319 -7.36 -20.78 5.10
C GLY A 319 -7.14 -19.27 5.06
N VAL A 320 -7.20 -18.71 3.86
CA VAL A 320 -7.08 -17.28 3.61
C VAL A 320 -8.20 -16.83 2.69
N THR A 321 -8.75 -15.64 2.94
CA THR A 321 -9.63 -14.93 2.00
C THR A 321 -9.22 -13.47 1.91
N THR A 322 -9.33 -12.88 0.72
CA THR A 322 -8.96 -11.48 0.47
C THR A 322 -10.17 -10.74 -0.07
N THR A 323 -10.36 -9.48 0.33
CA THR A 323 -11.53 -8.69 -0.06
C THR A 323 -11.32 -7.19 0.16
N SER A 324 -12.40 -6.43 0.04
CA SER A 324 -12.52 -5.01 0.41
C SER A 324 -13.90 -4.78 1.06
N GLY A 325 -14.20 -3.57 1.57
CA GLY A 325 -15.43 -3.25 2.32
C GLY A 325 -16.75 -3.91 1.87
N PRO A 326 -17.15 -3.88 0.58
CA PRO A 326 -18.38 -4.56 0.14
C PRO A 326 -18.36 -6.07 0.35
N GLY A 327 -17.22 -6.69 0.11
CA GLY A 327 -17.06 -8.13 0.31
C GLY A 327 -16.90 -8.49 1.78
N MET A 328 -16.33 -7.61 2.62
CA MET A 328 -16.40 -7.75 4.09
C MET A 328 -17.83 -7.84 4.56
N ALA A 329 -18.73 -7.00 4.05
CA ALA A 329 -20.15 -7.02 4.41
C ALA A 329 -20.79 -8.39 4.10
N LEU A 330 -20.53 -8.95 2.93
CA LEU A 330 -21.05 -10.26 2.51
C LEU A 330 -20.46 -11.43 3.32
N LYS A 331 -19.23 -11.30 3.83
CA LYS A 331 -18.55 -12.35 4.60
C LYS A 331 -18.97 -12.42 6.07
N THR A 332 -19.70 -11.43 6.57
CA THR A 332 -20.01 -11.25 8.00
C THR A 332 -20.59 -12.51 8.67
N GLU A 333 -21.54 -13.21 8.02
CA GLU A 333 -22.15 -14.42 8.58
C GLU A 333 -21.12 -15.56 8.71
N ALA A 334 -20.31 -15.77 7.67
CA ALA A 334 -19.28 -16.79 7.66
C ALA A 334 -18.11 -16.48 8.61
N MET A 335 -17.81 -15.20 8.86
CA MET A 335 -16.91 -14.79 9.94
C MET A 335 -17.44 -15.26 11.30
N GLY A 336 -18.75 -15.11 11.54
CA GLY A 336 -19.42 -15.66 12.71
C GLY A 336 -19.28 -17.17 12.81
N LEU A 337 -19.42 -17.89 11.70
CA LEU A 337 -19.17 -19.32 11.65
C LEU A 337 -17.72 -19.68 12.02
N ALA A 338 -16.73 -18.94 11.53
CA ALA A 338 -15.31 -19.18 11.84
C ALA A 338 -15.01 -18.98 13.34
N VAL A 339 -15.59 -17.95 13.98
CA VAL A 339 -15.50 -17.73 15.43
C VAL A 339 -16.17 -18.87 16.19
N MET A 340 -17.38 -19.26 15.78
CA MET A 340 -18.16 -20.30 16.45
C MET A 340 -17.51 -21.68 16.35
N THR A 341 -16.85 -21.96 15.23
CA THR A 341 -16.11 -23.22 15.00
C THR A 341 -14.69 -23.20 15.55
N GLU A 342 -14.22 -22.05 16.04
CA GLU A 342 -12.87 -21.82 16.57
C GLU A 342 -11.78 -22.38 15.62
N LEU A 343 -11.84 -21.96 14.35
CA LEU A 343 -10.88 -22.34 13.30
C LEU A 343 -9.92 -21.19 12.95
N PRO A 344 -8.66 -21.50 12.60
CA PRO A 344 -7.72 -20.50 12.12
C PRO A 344 -8.16 -20.02 10.73
N LEU A 345 -8.30 -18.71 10.53
CA LEU A 345 -8.65 -18.13 9.23
C LEU A 345 -8.02 -16.74 9.13
N VAL A 346 -7.40 -16.41 8.00
CA VAL A 346 -6.90 -15.05 7.75
C VAL A 346 -7.80 -14.35 6.74
N ILE A 347 -8.33 -13.20 7.13
CA ILE A 347 -9.22 -12.37 6.32
C ILE A 347 -8.50 -11.07 6.03
N ILE A 348 -8.11 -10.85 4.78
CA ILE A 348 -7.38 -9.64 4.38
C ILE A 348 -8.38 -8.68 3.75
N ASP A 349 -8.59 -7.54 4.38
CA ASP A 349 -9.41 -6.44 3.90
C ASP A 349 -8.51 -5.31 3.40
N ILE A 350 -8.46 -5.15 2.08
CA ILE A 350 -7.77 -4.01 1.47
C ILE A 350 -8.80 -2.90 1.28
N GLN A 351 -8.87 -2.00 2.27
CA GLN A 351 -9.86 -0.95 2.35
C GLN A 351 -9.78 0.02 1.15
N ARG A 352 -10.95 0.52 0.74
CA ARG A 352 -11.12 1.50 -0.35
C ARG A 352 -12.27 2.45 -0.01
N GLY A 353 -12.42 3.54 -0.75
CA GLY A 353 -13.48 4.52 -0.49
C GLY A 353 -14.88 3.91 -0.54
N GLY A 354 -15.66 4.09 0.52
CA GLY A 354 -17.06 3.64 0.65
C GLY A 354 -18.08 4.78 0.51
N PRO A 355 -19.36 4.58 0.91
CA PRO A 355 -20.01 3.29 1.20
C PRO A 355 -20.47 2.57 -0.08
N SER A 356 -21.00 1.34 0.06
CA SER A 356 -21.43 0.51 -1.08
C SER A 356 -20.29 0.33 -2.09
N THR A 357 -20.54 0.45 -3.41
CA THR A 357 -19.46 0.42 -4.41
C THR A 357 -18.38 1.47 -4.14
N GLY A 358 -18.79 2.66 -3.68
CA GLY A 358 -17.93 3.76 -3.30
C GLY A 358 -16.98 4.21 -4.42
N LEU A 359 -15.70 4.31 -4.09
CA LEU A 359 -14.60 4.75 -4.95
C LEU A 359 -13.55 3.62 -5.06
N PRO A 360 -13.74 2.64 -5.96
CA PRO A 360 -12.93 1.42 -5.97
C PRO A 360 -11.42 1.62 -6.11
N THR A 361 -10.99 2.73 -6.73
CA THR A 361 -9.58 3.06 -6.98
C THR A 361 -8.99 4.05 -5.98
N LYS A 362 -9.77 4.50 -4.98
CA LYS A 362 -9.34 5.50 -4.00
C LYS A 362 -9.19 4.89 -2.62
N THR A 363 -8.15 5.31 -1.90
CA THR A 363 -7.86 4.83 -0.55
C THR A 363 -8.80 5.46 0.47
N GLU A 364 -9.17 4.69 1.49
CA GLU A 364 -9.90 5.14 2.67
C GLU A 364 -9.70 4.12 3.79
N GLN A 365 -9.90 4.52 5.05
CA GLN A 365 -9.77 3.64 6.22
C GLN A 365 -11.07 3.57 7.00
N ALA A 366 -12.17 3.30 6.29
CA ALA A 366 -13.52 3.40 6.82
C ALA A 366 -14.14 2.06 7.24
N ASP A 367 -13.38 0.96 7.28
CA ASP A 367 -13.92 -0.36 7.57
C ASP A 367 -13.59 -0.86 8.99
N LEU A 368 -12.89 -0.07 9.82
CA LEU A 368 -12.47 -0.48 11.18
C LEU A 368 -13.64 -0.90 12.08
N LEU A 369 -14.72 -0.12 12.14
CA LEU A 369 -15.89 -0.49 12.95
C LEU A 369 -16.60 -1.73 12.40
N GLN A 370 -16.60 -1.93 11.08
CA GLN A 370 -17.13 -3.16 10.47
C GLN A 370 -16.24 -4.36 10.84
N ALA A 371 -14.92 -4.19 10.81
CA ALA A 371 -13.95 -5.20 11.19
C ALA A 371 -14.02 -5.56 12.69
N VAL A 372 -14.30 -4.60 13.57
CA VAL A 372 -14.34 -4.81 15.03
C VAL A 372 -15.73 -5.23 15.52
N TYR A 373 -16.81 -4.66 14.98
CA TYR A 373 -18.19 -4.81 15.50
C TYR A 373 -19.23 -5.26 14.47
N GLY A 374 -18.85 -5.56 13.22
CA GLY A 374 -19.81 -5.79 12.14
C GLY A 374 -20.62 -7.09 12.19
N ARG A 375 -20.30 -8.03 13.09
CA ARG A 375 -20.96 -9.35 13.18
C ARG A 375 -22.17 -9.33 14.12
N ASN A 376 -23.09 -10.27 13.92
CA ASN A 376 -24.21 -10.49 14.85
C ASN A 376 -23.76 -11.24 16.13
N GLY A 377 -24.34 -10.86 17.27
CA GLY A 377 -24.05 -11.45 18.58
C GLY A 377 -22.65 -11.11 19.10
N GLU A 378 -22.29 -11.69 20.25
CA GLU A 378 -20.97 -11.55 20.86
C GLU A 378 -19.93 -12.39 20.11
N CYS A 379 -19.36 -11.80 19.07
CA CYS A 379 -18.54 -12.50 18.08
C CYS A 379 -17.18 -11.80 17.91
N PRO A 380 -16.29 -11.83 18.91
CA PRO A 380 -15.03 -11.10 18.89
C PRO A 380 -14.04 -11.72 17.88
N ILE A 381 -13.37 -10.86 17.11
CA ILE A 381 -12.34 -11.25 16.14
C ILE A 381 -11.15 -10.31 16.34
N PRO A 382 -9.91 -10.83 16.45
CA PRO A 382 -8.72 -9.99 16.47
C PRO A 382 -8.54 -9.23 15.15
N VAL A 383 -8.17 -7.95 15.25
CA VAL A 383 -7.97 -7.05 14.11
C VAL A 383 -6.57 -6.46 14.20
N ILE A 384 -5.80 -6.61 13.14
CA ILE A 384 -4.46 -6.05 13.00
C ILE A 384 -4.35 -5.27 11.70
N ALA A 385 -3.43 -4.30 11.60
CA ALA A 385 -3.28 -3.43 10.44
C ALA A 385 -1.82 -3.25 10.03
N ALA A 386 -1.58 -3.18 8.72
CA ALA A 386 -0.27 -2.85 8.16
C ALA A 386 -0.04 -1.33 8.20
N CYS A 387 1.18 -0.88 8.50
CA CYS A 387 1.51 0.55 8.51
C CYS A 387 2.24 1.06 7.25
N THR A 388 2.98 0.19 6.56
CA THR A 388 3.75 0.54 5.34
C THR A 388 3.66 -0.58 4.28
N PRO A 389 4.04 -0.32 3.00
CA PRO A 389 4.10 -1.36 1.98
C PRO A 389 5.01 -2.55 2.33
N ALA A 390 6.12 -2.36 3.05
CA ALA A 390 6.95 -3.48 3.51
C ALA A 390 6.34 -4.19 4.72
N ASP A 391 5.72 -3.46 5.66
CA ASP A 391 5.09 -4.03 6.86
C ASP A 391 3.94 -5.00 6.52
N CYS A 392 3.34 -4.85 5.34
CA CYS A 392 2.41 -5.80 4.75
C CYS A 392 2.94 -7.26 4.74
N PHE A 393 4.26 -7.47 4.61
CA PHE A 393 4.86 -8.80 4.75
C PHE A 393 4.73 -9.32 6.19
N ASP A 394 5.15 -8.51 7.15
CA ASP A 394 5.21 -8.89 8.56
C ASP A 394 3.82 -9.11 9.15
N ILE A 395 2.86 -8.26 8.78
CA ILE A 395 1.49 -8.35 9.29
C ILE A 395 0.78 -9.61 8.75
N ALA A 396 1.02 -10.02 7.50
CA ALA A 396 0.49 -11.27 6.96
C ALA A 396 1.07 -12.49 7.68
N TYR A 397 2.38 -12.46 7.93
CA TYR A 397 3.06 -13.54 8.65
C TYR A 397 2.53 -13.66 10.09
N GLU A 398 2.41 -12.52 10.77
CA GLU A 398 1.86 -12.42 12.13
C GLU A 398 0.40 -12.88 12.19
N ALA A 399 -0.43 -12.54 11.19
CA ALA A 399 -1.81 -12.99 11.13
C ALA A 399 -1.93 -14.51 11.12
N VAL A 400 -1.12 -15.20 10.32
CA VAL A 400 -1.10 -16.67 10.27
C VAL A 400 -0.66 -17.25 11.60
N ARG A 401 0.38 -16.68 12.21
CA ARG A 401 0.89 -17.11 13.52
C ARG A 401 -0.18 -16.99 14.60
N LEU A 402 -0.86 -15.86 14.70
CA LEU A 402 -1.93 -15.62 15.66
C LEU A 402 -3.16 -16.50 15.40
N ALA A 403 -3.57 -16.64 14.14
CA ALA A 403 -4.72 -17.47 13.76
C ALA A 403 -4.53 -18.92 14.21
N ILE A 404 -3.35 -19.49 13.97
CA ILE A 404 -3.01 -20.87 14.34
C ILE A 404 -2.85 -21.00 15.86
N LYS A 405 -2.10 -20.10 16.51
CA LYS A 405 -1.82 -20.18 17.95
C LYS A 405 -3.09 -20.11 18.79
N PHE A 406 -4.03 -19.24 18.44
CA PHE A 406 -5.25 -19.01 19.22
C PHE A 406 -6.48 -19.74 18.66
N MET A 407 -6.37 -20.40 17.50
CA MET A 407 -7.47 -21.10 16.83
C MET A 407 -8.71 -20.18 16.69
N THR A 408 -8.51 -19.06 16.00
CA THR A 408 -9.51 -18.02 15.77
C THR A 408 -9.30 -17.35 14.40
N PRO A 409 -10.34 -16.82 13.73
CA PRO A 409 -10.14 -15.95 12.59
C PRO A 409 -9.38 -14.68 12.99
N ILE A 410 -8.59 -14.09 12.08
CA ILE A 410 -7.88 -12.81 12.22
C ILE A 410 -8.24 -11.94 11.01
N ILE A 411 -8.61 -10.68 11.25
CA ILE A 411 -8.77 -9.68 10.21
C ILE A 411 -7.48 -8.85 10.10
N VAL A 412 -6.96 -8.75 8.88
CA VAL A 412 -5.83 -7.90 8.50
C VAL A 412 -6.36 -6.73 7.69
N LEU A 413 -6.20 -5.52 8.21
CA LEU A 413 -6.54 -4.29 7.53
C LEU A 413 -5.31 -3.75 6.78
N SER A 414 -5.49 -3.51 5.49
CA SER A 414 -4.63 -2.64 4.69
C SER A 414 -5.53 -1.65 3.96
N ASP A 415 -4.98 -0.86 3.05
CA ASP A 415 -5.78 0.04 2.23
C ASP A 415 -5.19 0.21 0.83
N GLY A 416 -5.96 0.80 -0.08
CA GLY A 416 -5.56 1.01 -1.47
C GLY A 416 -4.27 1.83 -1.63
N TYR A 417 -3.87 2.61 -0.64
CA TYR A 417 -2.62 3.35 -0.69
C TYR A 417 -1.42 2.44 -0.40
N LEU A 418 -1.44 1.63 0.66
CA LEU A 418 -0.36 0.65 0.90
C LEU A 418 -0.32 -0.45 -0.16
N ALA A 419 -1.48 -0.92 -0.60
CA ALA A 419 -1.58 -2.01 -1.57
C ALA A 419 -0.86 -1.69 -2.89
N ASN A 420 -0.97 -0.44 -3.34
CA ASN A 420 -0.39 0.05 -4.60
C ASN A 420 0.93 0.82 -4.40
N GLY A 421 1.18 1.36 -3.20
CA GLY A 421 2.43 2.02 -2.86
C GLY A 421 3.58 1.03 -2.78
N SER A 422 4.80 1.55 -2.96
CA SER A 422 6.03 0.79 -2.87
C SER A 422 7.09 1.52 -2.06
N GLU A 423 7.94 0.75 -1.40
CA GLU A 423 9.11 1.27 -0.68
C GLU A 423 10.29 0.27 -0.77
N PRO A 424 11.53 0.71 -0.50
CA PRO A 424 12.68 -0.18 -0.37
C PRO A 424 12.51 -1.11 0.83
N TRP A 425 12.47 -2.41 0.59
CA TRP A 425 12.37 -3.42 1.64
C TRP A 425 13.69 -4.17 1.81
N LEU A 426 14.22 -4.11 3.03
CA LEU A 426 15.33 -4.96 3.45
C LEU A 426 14.84 -6.40 3.56
N ILE A 427 15.31 -7.27 2.65
CA ILE A 427 14.89 -8.67 2.62
C ILE A 427 15.34 -9.35 3.91
N LYS A 428 14.37 -9.88 4.66
CA LYS A 428 14.63 -10.67 5.87
C LYS A 428 15.21 -12.03 5.49
N LYS A 429 16.18 -12.50 6.26
CA LYS A 429 16.61 -13.88 6.14
C LYS A 429 15.52 -14.78 6.68
N TYR A 430 15.32 -15.92 6.05
CA TYR A 430 14.25 -16.83 6.43
C TYR A 430 14.43 -17.36 7.86
N GLU A 431 15.68 -17.56 8.27
CA GLU A 431 16.07 -18.03 9.60
C GLU A 431 15.75 -17.03 10.71
N ASP A 432 15.59 -15.74 10.38
CA ASP A 432 15.24 -14.68 11.33
C ASP A 432 13.72 -14.59 11.56
N LEU A 433 12.91 -15.34 10.79
CA LEU A 433 11.46 -15.36 10.96
C LEU A 433 11.07 -16.21 12.18
N LYS A 434 10.13 -15.69 12.99
CA LYS A 434 9.63 -16.38 14.19
C LYS A 434 8.93 -17.69 13.81
N ASN A 435 9.39 -18.82 14.32
CA ASN A 435 8.74 -20.11 14.08
C ASN A 435 7.24 -20.10 14.45
N ILE A 436 6.40 -20.60 13.56
CA ILE A 436 4.97 -20.79 13.77
C ILE A 436 4.74 -22.25 14.15
N ASP A 437 4.51 -22.49 15.44
CA ASP A 437 4.23 -23.84 15.93
C ASP A 437 2.84 -24.32 15.47
N VAL A 438 2.80 -25.54 14.95
CA VAL A 438 1.56 -26.17 14.47
C VAL A 438 1.40 -27.51 15.17
N LYS A 439 0.34 -27.63 15.96
CA LYS A 439 0.01 -28.85 16.69
C LYS A 439 -1.32 -29.41 16.21
N PHE A 440 -1.27 -30.53 15.50
CA PHE A 440 -2.45 -31.35 15.27
C PHE A 440 -2.59 -32.38 16.39
N THR A 441 -3.80 -32.52 16.92
CA THR A 441 -4.11 -33.60 17.85
C THR A 441 -4.27 -34.90 17.07
N THR A 442 -3.51 -35.92 17.46
CA THR A 442 -3.54 -37.28 16.87
C THR A 442 -3.84 -38.37 17.88
N ASP A 443 -3.79 -38.04 19.17
CA ASP A 443 -4.07 -38.97 20.27
C ASP A 443 -5.56 -38.90 20.65
N PRO A 444 -6.31 -40.01 20.56
CA PRO A 444 -7.72 -40.06 20.97
C PRO A 444 -7.93 -40.00 22.48
N GLU A 445 -6.90 -40.24 23.29
CA GLU A 445 -7.07 -40.27 24.75
C GLU A 445 -7.47 -38.89 25.29
N GLY A 446 -8.62 -38.82 25.98
CA GLY A 446 -9.12 -37.59 26.58
C GLY A 446 -9.54 -36.51 25.57
N PHE A 447 -9.66 -36.83 24.28
CA PHE A 447 -10.05 -35.87 23.26
C PHE A 447 -11.48 -35.37 23.46
N ALA A 448 -11.63 -34.05 23.46
CA ALA A 448 -12.92 -33.39 23.35
C ALA A 448 -12.78 -32.19 22.39
N PRO A 449 -13.69 -31.99 21.42
CA PRO A 449 -13.50 -31.00 20.37
C PRO A 449 -13.41 -29.55 20.85
N TYR A 450 -13.92 -29.24 22.06
CA TYR A 450 -13.85 -27.92 22.69
C TYR A 450 -13.13 -27.99 24.05
N SER A 451 -12.27 -29.00 24.26
CA SER A 451 -11.23 -28.86 25.29
C SER A 451 -10.32 -27.69 24.92
N ARG A 452 -9.66 -27.10 25.91
CA ARG A 452 -8.93 -25.86 25.73
C ARG A 452 -7.55 -25.95 26.37
N ASP A 453 -6.57 -25.39 25.67
CA ASP A 453 -5.23 -25.18 26.20
C ASP A 453 -5.15 -23.87 27.03
N GLU A 454 -3.95 -23.49 27.43
CA GLU A 454 -3.68 -22.25 28.15
C GLU A 454 -4.05 -20.97 27.39
N ASN A 455 -4.10 -21.02 26.05
CA ASN A 455 -4.51 -19.92 25.18
C ASN A 455 -6.02 -19.92 24.92
N LEU A 456 -6.75 -20.85 25.55
CA LEU A 456 -8.15 -21.16 25.28
C LEU A 456 -8.40 -21.71 23.87
N ALA A 457 -7.36 -22.13 23.16
CA ALA A 457 -7.44 -22.71 21.82
C ALA A 457 -7.92 -24.16 21.90
N ARG A 458 -8.78 -24.54 20.95
CA ARG A 458 -9.27 -25.93 20.83
C ARG A 458 -8.27 -26.81 20.09
N PRO A 459 -8.29 -28.15 20.30
CA PRO A 459 -7.58 -29.09 19.46
C PRO A 459 -7.88 -28.94 17.97
N TRP A 460 -6.84 -28.86 17.13
CA TRP A 460 -6.97 -28.94 15.68
C TRP A 460 -6.73 -30.37 15.21
N VAL A 461 -7.74 -30.97 14.57
CA VAL A 461 -7.70 -32.37 14.12
C VAL A 461 -7.94 -32.40 12.62
N LYS A 462 -7.11 -33.15 11.88
CA LYS A 462 -7.33 -33.37 10.45
C LYS A 462 -8.46 -34.38 10.24
N PRO A 463 -9.45 -34.10 9.37
CA PRO A 463 -10.44 -35.09 9.00
C PRO A 463 -9.78 -36.38 8.50
N GLY A 464 -10.28 -37.53 8.97
CA GLY A 464 -9.73 -38.85 8.66
C GLY A 464 -8.72 -39.38 9.70
N THR A 465 -8.40 -38.63 10.76
CA THR A 465 -7.61 -39.17 11.89
C THR A 465 -8.47 -40.13 12.72
N PRO A 466 -8.07 -41.43 12.84
CA PRO A 466 -8.88 -42.44 13.53
C PRO A 466 -9.11 -42.12 15.02
N GLY A 467 -10.34 -42.31 15.50
CA GLY A 467 -10.69 -42.13 16.92
C GLY A 467 -10.85 -40.67 17.37
N LEU A 468 -10.75 -39.71 16.43
CA LEU A 468 -10.93 -38.28 16.66
C LEU A 468 -12.10 -37.70 15.84
N GLU A 469 -13.09 -38.53 15.53
CA GLU A 469 -14.29 -38.14 14.81
C GLU A 469 -15.05 -37.08 15.62
N HIS A 470 -15.31 -35.93 15.01
CA HIS A 470 -15.99 -34.83 15.69
C HIS A 470 -16.80 -33.95 14.73
N ARG A 471 -17.71 -33.16 15.30
CA ARG A 471 -18.55 -32.22 14.56
C ARG A 471 -18.48 -30.83 15.19
N ILE A 472 -17.95 -29.89 14.43
CA ILE A 472 -18.09 -28.45 14.70
C ILE A 472 -19.13 -27.84 13.76
N GLY A 473 -19.73 -26.72 14.14
CA GLY A 473 -20.75 -26.04 13.33
C GLY A 473 -21.27 -24.78 14.05
N GLY A 474 -22.22 -24.08 13.42
CA GLY A 474 -22.67 -22.75 13.88
C GLY A 474 -23.61 -22.70 15.09
N LEU A 475 -24.13 -23.83 15.57
CA LEU A 475 -24.96 -23.86 16.79
C LEU A 475 -24.08 -23.81 18.03
N GLU A 476 -24.56 -23.15 19.09
CA GLU A 476 -23.87 -23.08 20.39
C GLU A 476 -23.48 -24.47 20.90
N LYS A 477 -22.27 -24.53 21.47
CA LYS A 477 -21.62 -25.78 21.85
C LYS A 477 -21.48 -25.88 23.35
N GLN A 478 -21.70 -27.09 23.87
CA GLN A 478 -21.36 -27.41 25.23
C GLN A 478 -19.85 -27.27 25.41
N ASN A 479 -19.45 -26.58 26.48
CA ASN A 479 -18.06 -26.50 26.89
C ASN A 479 -17.43 -27.91 26.92
N ILE A 480 -16.18 -28.03 26.46
CA ILE A 480 -15.42 -29.28 26.36
C ILE A 480 -15.94 -30.24 25.27
N THR A 481 -17.18 -30.72 25.38
CA THR A 481 -17.67 -31.85 24.56
C THR A 481 -18.02 -31.48 23.12
N GLY A 482 -18.38 -30.21 22.84
CA GLY A 482 -18.81 -29.79 21.50
C GLY A 482 -20.19 -30.27 21.06
N ASN A 483 -20.99 -30.83 21.98
CA ASN A 483 -22.39 -31.14 21.72
C ASN A 483 -23.23 -29.86 21.57
N VAL A 484 -24.38 -29.92 20.91
CA VAL A 484 -25.28 -28.77 20.85
C VAL A 484 -25.87 -28.54 22.24
N ASN A 485 -25.84 -27.29 22.72
CA ASN A 485 -26.31 -26.94 24.06
C ASN A 485 -26.96 -25.55 24.06
N TYR A 486 -28.15 -25.46 24.66
CA TYR A 486 -28.96 -24.24 24.73
C TYR A 486 -29.17 -23.74 26.16
N GLU A 487 -28.50 -24.34 27.15
CA GLU A 487 -28.59 -23.94 28.55
C GLU A 487 -28.00 -22.52 28.72
N PRO A 488 -28.69 -21.60 29.43
CA PRO A 488 -28.26 -20.22 29.59
C PRO A 488 -26.84 -20.08 30.13
N GLU A 489 -26.47 -20.85 31.15
CA GLU A 489 -25.17 -20.78 31.82
C GLU A 489 -24.04 -21.26 30.90
N ASN A 490 -24.30 -22.26 30.05
CA ASN A 490 -23.34 -22.70 29.06
C ASN A 490 -23.11 -21.63 28.00
N HIS A 491 -24.19 -20.99 27.52
CA HIS A 491 -24.08 -19.93 26.54
C HIS A 491 -23.27 -18.74 27.09
N GLU A 492 -23.58 -18.28 28.30
CA GLU A 492 -22.83 -17.21 28.97
C GLU A 492 -21.34 -17.56 29.11
N LEU A 493 -21.04 -18.77 29.57
CA LEU A 493 -19.67 -19.26 29.71
C LEU A 493 -18.93 -19.25 28.36
N MET A 494 -19.54 -19.81 27.31
CA MET A 494 -18.90 -19.92 26.01
C MET A 494 -18.69 -18.56 25.33
N VAL A 495 -19.62 -17.62 25.51
CA VAL A 495 -19.45 -16.22 25.09
C VAL A 495 -18.23 -15.60 25.79
N LYS A 496 -18.15 -15.71 27.13
CA LYS A 496 -17.02 -15.19 27.91
C LYS A 496 -15.69 -15.83 27.53
N LEU A 497 -15.66 -17.13 27.25
CA LEU A 497 -14.45 -17.83 26.84
C LEU A 497 -13.94 -17.36 25.47
N ARG A 498 -14.83 -17.16 24.49
CA ARG A 498 -14.44 -16.63 23.17
C ARG A 498 -13.91 -15.19 23.27
N ALA A 499 -14.53 -14.36 24.10
CA ALA A 499 -14.04 -13.00 24.38
C ALA A 499 -12.67 -13.02 25.09
N GLN A 500 -12.52 -13.85 26.12
CA GLN A 500 -11.27 -13.97 26.86
C GLN A 500 -10.13 -14.51 25.98
N LYS A 501 -10.40 -15.44 25.08
CA LYS A 501 -9.42 -15.93 24.09
C LYS A 501 -8.87 -14.78 23.25
N VAL A 502 -9.76 -13.95 22.68
CA VAL A 502 -9.34 -12.79 21.88
C VAL A 502 -8.54 -11.82 22.74
N LYS A 503 -8.98 -11.54 23.97
CA LYS A 503 -8.25 -10.67 24.90
C LYS A 503 -6.85 -11.21 25.23
N ASN A 504 -6.69 -12.52 25.43
CA ASN A 504 -5.42 -13.14 25.80
C ASN A 504 -4.29 -12.87 24.79
N ILE A 505 -4.62 -12.54 23.53
CA ILE A 505 -3.65 -12.16 22.49
C ILE A 505 -2.81 -10.95 22.92
N GLU A 506 -3.34 -10.04 23.75
CA GLU A 506 -2.59 -8.88 24.26
C GLU A 506 -1.32 -9.27 25.04
N ASN A 507 -1.25 -10.51 25.52
CA ASN A 507 -0.09 -11.06 26.25
C ASN A 507 1.00 -11.62 25.32
N ASP A 508 0.68 -11.80 24.04
CA ASP A 508 1.58 -12.40 23.03
C ASP A 508 2.06 -11.39 21.98
N ILE A 509 1.45 -10.20 21.95
CA ILE A 509 1.80 -9.12 21.03
C ILE A 509 2.73 -8.09 21.72
N PRO A 510 3.54 -7.34 20.95
CA PRO A 510 4.37 -6.27 21.49
C PRO A 510 3.57 -5.19 22.23
N LEU A 511 4.23 -4.51 23.16
CA LEU A 511 3.71 -3.30 23.78
C LEU A 511 3.62 -2.16 22.75
N LEU A 512 2.74 -1.18 23.01
CA LEU A 512 2.68 0.05 22.23
C LEU A 512 3.96 0.85 22.47
N GLU A 513 4.72 1.05 21.39
CA GLU A 513 5.94 1.85 21.39
C GLU A 513 5.62 3.32 21.11
N VAL A 514 6.37 4.21 21.77
CA VAL A 514 6.27 5.67 21.61
C VAL A 514 7.58 6.18 21.04
N GLU A 515 7.51 6.85 19.90
CA GLU A 515 8.61 7.58 19.29
C GLU A 515 8.64 9.02 19.84
N GLY A 516 9.69 9.36 20.59
CA GLY A 516 9.82 10.64 21.29
C GLY A 516 9.75 10.46 22.80
N GLU A 517 9.26 11.50 23.50
CA GLU A 517 9.10 11.45 24.95
C GLU A 517 7.96 10.49 25.34
N LYS A 518 8.12 9.76 26.45
CA LYS A 518 7.12 8.80 26.94
C LYS A 518 5.89 9.46 27.59
N SER A 519 5.95 10.76 27.81
CA SER A 519 4.90 11.59 28.39
C SER A 519 5.06 13.03 27.91
N GLY A 520 3.98 13.80 27.84
CA GLY A 520 4.07 15.20 27.42
C GLY A 520 2.75 15.83 27.02
N LYS A 521 2.82 16.97 26.33
CA LYS A 521 1.60 17.73 25.97
C LYS A 521 0.74 17.05 24.91
N LEU A 522 1.36 16.39 23.95
CA LEU A 522 0.65 15.86 22.78
C LEU A 522 1.26 14.54 22.32
N LEU A 523 0.40 13.53 22.21
CA LEU A 523 0.66 12.29 21.48
C LEU A 523 -0.17 12.28 20.20
N VAL A 524 0.47 12.00 19.07
CA VAL A 524 -0.23 11.66 17.83
C VAL A 524 -0.32 10.14 17.75
N LEU A 525 -1.54 9.59 17.80
CA LEU A 525 -1.81 8.17 17.70
C LEU A 525 -2.31 7.84 16.28
N GLY A 526 -1.55 7.05 15.54
CA GLY A 526 -1.90 6.61 14.19
C GLY A 526 -2.28 5.13 14.11
N TRP A 527 -2.87 4.77 12.97
CA TRP A 527 -3.01 3.38 12.54
C TRP A 527 -3.03 3.29 11.01
N GLY A 528 -2.72 2.10 10.46
CA GLY A 528 -2.74 1.88 9.03
C GLY A 528 -1.75 2.78 8.27
N SER A 529 -2.11 3.13 7.03
CA SER A 529 -1.29 3.98 6.15
C SER A 529 -1.09 5.44 6.58
N THR A 530 -1.69 5.88 7.69
CA THR A 530 -1.42 7.21 8.24
C THR A 530 0.00 7.32 8.82
N TYR A 531 0.66 6.18 9.09
CA TYR A 531 2.00 6.10 9.67
C TYR A 531 2.94 7.11 9.01
N GLY A 532 3.11 7.01 7.69
CA GLY A 532 4.12 7.80 7.03
C GLY A 532 3.84 9.30 7.00
N SER A 533 2.58 9.71 6.89
CA SER A 533 2.20 11.13 6.99
C SER A 533 2.40 11.67 8.40
N ILE A 534 2.13 10.86 9.42
CA ILE A 534 2.35 11.23 10.82
C ILE A 534 3.84 11.34 11.10
N THR A 535 4.65 10.34 10.73
CA THR A 535 6.11 10.36 10.93
C THR A 535 6.73 11.60 10.29
N ALA A 536 6.41 11.89 9.03
CA ALA A 536 6.90 13.09 8.35
C ALA A 536 6.48 14.40 9.06
N ALA A 537 5.22 14.50 9.49
CA ALA A 537 4.74 15.66 10.24
C ALA A 537 5.49 15.84 11.57
N ILE A 538 5.75 14.74 12.29
CA ILE A 538 6.44 14.74 13.57
C ILE A 538 7.90 15.14 13.40
N GLU A 539 8.60 14.64 12.36
CA GLU A 539 9.96 15.06 12.04
C GLU A 539 10.04 16.55 11.72
N ASN A 540 9.10 17.07 10.94
CA ASN A 540 9.01 18.50 10.63
C ASN A 540 8.75 19.35 11.89
N GLN A 541 7.91 18.88 12.82
CA GLN A 541 7.66 19.56 14.09
C GLN A 541 8.88 19.51 15.02
N LYS A 542 9.59 18.38 15.10
CA LYS A 542 10.85 18.26 15.84
C LYS A 542 11.91 19.20 15.28
N ALA A 543 12.01 19.33 13.96
CA ALA A 543 12.91 20.29 13.31
C ALA A 543 12.57 21.75 13.61
N LYS A 544 11.29 22.06 13.88
CA LYS A 544 10.82 23.37 14.38
C LYS A 544 11.04 23.58 15.89
N GLY A 545 11.58 22.58 16.60
CA GLY A 545 11.81 22.62 18.05
C GLY A 545 10.58 22.28 18.90
N ASN A 546 9.49 21.77 18.30
CA ASN A 546 8.31 21.33 19.04
C ASN A 546 8.50 19.90 19.54
N ASN A 547 8.16 19.67 20.81
CA ASN A 547 8.23 18.34 21.41
C ASN A 547 6.87 17.64 21.30
N VAL A 548 6.74 16.76 20.30
CA VAL A 548 5.53 15.97 20.01
C VAL A 548 5.92 14.51 19.86
N SER A 549 5.19 13.64 20.57
CA SER A 549 5.41 12.19 20.51
C SER A 549 4.44 11.52 19.56
N HIS A 550 4.83 10.36 19.06
CA HIS A 550 4.04 9.54 18.13
C HIS A 550 3.96 8.11 18.63
N ALA A 551 2.80 7.48 18.47
CA ALA A 551 2.62 6.04 18.62
C ALA A 551 1.73 5.52 17.49
N HIS A 552 1.96 4.27 17.06
CA HIS A 552 1.24 3.69 15.95
C HIS A 552 0.72 2.28 16.26
N LEU A 553 -0.60 2.07 16.10
CA LEU A 553 -1.24 0.80 16.38
C LEU A 553 -1.18 -0.14 15.17
N ARG A 554 -0.46 -1.25 15.31
CA ARG A 554 -0.57 -2.42 14.41
C ARG A 554 -1.62 -3.42 14.89
N TYR A 555 -1.91 -3.44 16.18
CA TYR A 555 -2.91 -4.32 16.80
C TYR A 555 -4.07 -3.46 17.30
N LEU A 556 -5.24 -3.62 16.71
CA LEU A 556 -6.42 -2.77 16.93
C LEU A 556 -7.46 -3.46 17.82
N ASN A 557 -7.51 -4.78 17.78
CA ASN A 557 -8.33 -5.59 18.68
C ASN A 557 -7.65 -6.96 18.94
N PRO A 558 -7.31 -7.33 20.18
CA PRO A 558 -7.10 -6.39 21.28
C PRO A 558 -5.94 -5.43 20.95
N MET A 559 -5.95 -4.27 21.58
CA MET A 559 -4.81 -3.34 21.54
C MET A 559 -3.67 -3.84 22.46
N PRO A 560 -2.43 -3.34 22.31
CA PRO A 560 -1.37 -3.63 23.26
C PRO A 560 -1.79 -3.32 24.69
N LYS A 561 -1.46 -4.19 25.64
CA LYS A 561 -1.94 -4.07 27.04
C LYS A 561 -1.56 -2.78 27.78
N ASN A 562 -0.50 -2.09 27.34
CA ASN A 562 -0.07 -0.80 27.90
C ASN A 562 -0.71 0.41 27.20
N THR A 563 -1.67 0.21 26.28
CA THR A 563 -2.26 1.31 25.50
C THR A 563 -2.85 2.38 26.41
N GLU A 564 -3.67 2.00 27.39
CA GLU A 564 -4.27 2.96 28.33
C GLU A 564 -3.22 3.78 29.09
N GLU A 565 -2.18 3.13 29.59
CA GLU A 565 -1.06 3.77 30.32
C GLU A 565 -0.32 4.79 29.43
N VAL A 566 0.01 4.39 28.20
CA VAL A 566 0.68 5.26 27.23
C VAL A 566 -0.19 6.48 26.96
N LEU A 567 -1.47 6.29 26.64
CA LEU A 567 -2.32 7.41 26.26
C LEU A 567 -2.60 8.38 27.42
N LYS A 568 -2.75 7.87 28.66
CA LYS A 568 -2.90 8.71 29.87
C LYS A 568 -1.65 9.48 30.27
N SER A 569 -0.49 9.12 29.71
CA SER A 569 0.77 9.83 29.95
C SER A 569 0.88 11.15 29.17
N PHE A 570 -0.15 11.51 28.39
CA PHE A 570 -0.19 12.75 27.61
C PHE A 570 -1.43 13.59 27.91
N ASP A 571 -1.27 14.91 27.89
CA ASP A 571 -2.37 15.85 28.15
C ASP A 571 -3.45 15.80 27.04
N LYS A 572 -3.02 15.64 25.79
CA LYS A 572 -3.87 15.57 24.60
C LYS A 572 -3.44 14.41 23.69
N VAL A 573 -4.42 13.73 23.10
CA VAL A 573 -4.19 12.67 22.10
C VAL A 573 -4.85 13.08 20.78
N LEU A 574 -4.06 13.29 19.73
CA LEU A 574 -4.53 13.56 18.37
C LEU A 574 -4.57 12.27 17.56
N ILE A 575 -5.67 12.01 16.86
CA ILE A 575 -5.83 10.83 16.01
C ILE A 575 -6.19 11.27 14.58
N PRO A 576 -5.21 11.28 13.65
CA PRO A 576 -5.47 11.46 12.24
C PRO A 576 -6.04 10.19 11.62
N GLU A 577 -7.21 10.27 10.99
CA GLU A 577 -7.88 9.11 10.40
C GLU A 577 -8.49 9.43 9.03
N MET A 578 -8.36 8.51 8.08
CA MET A 578 -9.03 8.63 6.77
C MET A 578 -10.49 8.14 6.83
N ASN A 579 -11.22 8.61 7.84
CA ASN A 579 -12.62 8.32 8.13
C ASN A 579 -13.20 9.42 9.05
N LEU A 580 -14.41 9.25 9.58
CA LEU A 580 -15.06 10.19 10.51
C LEU A 580 -14.80 9.89 12.00
N GLY A 581 -13.61 9.41 12.34
CA GLY A 581 -13.18 9.09 13.69
C GLY A 581 -13.63 7.72 14.17
N GLN A 582 -13.14 6.64 13.56
CA GLN A 582 -13.47 5.27 13.98
C GLN A 582 -12.61 4.80 15.15
N LEU A 583 -11.28 4.93 15.06
CA LEU A 583 -10.38 4.61 16.16
C LEU A 583 -10.64 5.54 17.35
N SER A 584 -10.85 6.83 17.10
CA SER A 584 -11.17 7.78 18.18
C SER A 584 -12.44 7.44 18.97
N LYS A 585 -13.45 6.82 18.34
CA LYS A 585 -14.62 6.29 19.05
C LYS A 585 -14.26 5.11 19.96
N ILE A 586 -13.45 4.17 19.45
CA ILE A 586 -12.99 3.00 20.21
C ILE A 586 -12.13 3.45 21.41
N ILE A 587 -11.15 4.33 21.19
CA ILE A 587 -10.30 4.84 22.27
C ILE A 587 -11.12 5.53 23.36
N ARG A 588 -12.11 6.34 22.98
CA ARG A 588 -13.04 6.97 23.93
C ARG A 588 -13.88 5.97 24.69
N SER A 589 -14.42 4.94 24.01
CA SER A 589 -15.29 3.95 24.66
C SER A 589 -14.53 3.03 25.62
N GLU A 590 -13.32 2.63 25.25
CA GLU A 590 -12.54 1.67 26.04
C GLU A 590 -11.78 2.34 27.20
N PHE A 591 -11.30 3.58 27.03
CA PHE A 591 -10.35 4.20 27.96
C PHE A 591 -10.79 5.54 28.54
N LEU A 592 -11.94 6.09 28.12
CA LEU A 592 -12.44 7.41 28.54
C LEU A 592 -11.45 8.58 28.29
N ILE A 593 -10.61 8.44 27.25
CA ILE A 593 -9.65 9.47 26.84
C ILE A 593 -10.32 10.40 25.84
N ASP A 594 -10.23 11.72 26.04
CA ASP A 594 -10.77 12.69 25.09
C ASP A 594 -9.87 12.86 23.86
N ALA A 595 -9.98 11.90 22.93
CA ALA A 595 -9.20 11.88 21.70
C ALA A 595 -9.65 12.95 20.68
N ILE A 596 -8.74 13.83 20.30
CA ILE A 596 -8.98 14.86 19.28
C ILE A 596 -8.86 14.22 17.89
N GLY A 597 -9.94 14.20 17.11
CA GLY A 597 -9.92 13.63 15.76
C GLY A 597 -9.46 14.63 14.70
N LEU A 598 -8.57 14.20 13.79
CA LEU A 598 -8.29 14.87 12.52
C LEU A 598 -8.78 13.98 11.38
N ASN A 599 -9.95 14.28 10.86
CA ASN A 599 -10.71 13.37 10.00
C ASN A 599 -10.63 13.79 8.52
N LYS A 600 -10.30 12.87 7.63
CA LYS A 600 -10.24 13.10 6.17
C LYS A 600 -11.01 12.03 5.40
N VAL A 601 -12.06 12.42 4.69
CA VAL A 601 -12.88 11.52 3.85
C VAL A 601 -12.90 12.05 2.42
N LYS A 602 -11.73 11.97 1.77
CA LYS A 602 -11.49 12.58 0.44
C LYS A 602 -10.92 11.59 -0.58
N GLY A 603 -10.95 10.29 -0.30
CA GLY A 603 -10.39 9.26 -1.18
C GLY A 603 -8.89 9.44 -1.47
N SER A 604 -8.13 10.04 -0.55
CA SER A 604 -6.72 10.38 -0.74
C SER A 604 -5.95 10.33 0.59
N PRO A 605 -4.67 9.92 0.57
CA PRO A 605 -3.80 9.92 1.74
C PRO A 605 -3.70 11.30 2.39
N PHE A 606 -3.37 11.35 3.68
CA PHE A 606 -2.98 12.60 4.32
C PHE A 606 -1.73 13.20 3.66
N LYS A 607 -1.69 14.52 3.59
CA LYS A 607 -0.45 15.28 3.41
C LYS A 607 0.14 15.53 4.81
N ALA A 608 1.47 15.48 4.96
CA ALA A 608 2.15 15.76 6.21
C ALA A 608 1.77 17.14 6.75
N LYS A 609 1.70 18.16 5.87
CA LYS A 609 1.30 19.53 6.23
C LYS A 609 -0.10 19.65 6.85
N GLU A 610 -1.03 18.75 6.52
CA GLU A 610 -2.37 18.75 7.12
C GLU A 610 -2.31 18.38 8.61
N ILE A 611 -1.45 17.41 8.95
CA ILE A 611 -1.25 16.96 10.33
C ILE A 611 -0.43 17.99 11.10
N GLU A 612 0.63 18.55 10.51
CA GLU A 612 1.42 19.62 11.10
C GLU A 612 0.59 20.83 11.50
N ALA A 613 -0.28 21.30 10.61
CA ALA A 613 -1.14 22.44 10.88
C ALA A 613 -2.04 22.17 12.09
N LYS A 614 -2.55 20.95 12.24
CA LYS A 614 -3.39 20.57 13.38
C LYS A 614 -2.59 20.44 14.68
N ILE A 615 -1.37 19.92 14.61
CA ILE A 615 -0.44 19.89 15.76
C ILE A 615 -0.19 21.32 16.25
N GLU A 616 0.15 22.24 15.34
CA GLU A 616 0.43 23.65 15.67
C GLU A 616 -0.78 24.38 16.25
N GLU A 617 -2.00 24.05 15.80
CA GLU A 617 -3.25 24.53 16.41
C GLU A 617 -3.36 24.05 17.86
N ILE A 618 -3.20 22.74 18.09
CA ILE A 618 -3.37 22.11 19.41
C ILE A 618 -2.31 22.57 20.44
N LEU A 619 -1.09 22.86 19.99
CA LEU A 619 0.00 23.32 20.87
C LEU A 619 -0.13 24.80 21.28
N LYS A 620 -0.94 25.59 20.55
CA LYS A 620 -1.22 27.00 20.90
C LYS A 620 -2.30 27.14 21.96
N ASP A 621 -3.23 26.17 22.00
CA ASP A 621 -4.29 26.04 23.01
C ASP A 621 -3.77 25.40 24.30
#